data_AF-A0A165ZAI9-F1
#
_entry.id   AF-A0A165ZAI9-F1
#
_cell.length_a   1.000
_cell.length_b   1.000
_cell.length_c   1.000
_cell.angle_alpha   90.00
_cell.angle_beta   90.00
_cell.angle_gamma   90.00
#
_symmetry.space_group_name_H-M   'P 1'
#
loop_
_entity.id
_entity.type
_entity.pdbx_description
1 polymer ?
#
loop_
_entity_poly.entity_id
_entity_poly.type
_entity_poly.pdbx_seq_one_letter_code
_entity_poly.pdbx_strand_id
1 'polypeptide(L)'
;MRRLAPTVAQRSTNDELLREAEFCSRDASLRAREAVLMYKEADLLSREARLRRREERQDEAEQLAFTGGDNSAFWESLEDAPSDDECEIAASISSTGTESDITTSTLNTPAPLTPPPREHRATPLARGLPHTPERVNPRDTRVYQVASPGIRGVAETWATAGHYTLPRPGAHAKLVSTLPRTHHAPFKYFAIVKGTYPGVYEGHWFDYEMLVRKVPHANYKGFQKLDEAKAAFLAAYVLGLVVAIPARDSDNLGPRPPTASIVSTPPSEDDVLAALSSTSQTSPESAWYVVFKGIRPGIYQSWNFVSDLVRGVSTATYQRFESHDAAKAAFRHAERNGEVQVLRTGQSYVIATP
;
A
#
# COMPACT_ATOMS: atom_id res chain seq x y z
N MET A 1 -15.29 58.79 -18.92
CA MET A 1 -15.69 58.40 -17.55
C MET A 1 -14.46 58.42 -16.64
N ARG A 2 -14.35 59.37 -15.70
CA ARG A 2 -13.28 59.36 -14.69
C ARG A 2 -13.71 58.43 -13.54
N ARG A 3 -12.97 57.35 -13.28
CA ARG A 3 -13.15 56.58 -12.03
C ARG A 3 -12.64 57.43 -10.89
N LEU A 4 -13.50 57.79 -9.93
CA LEU A 4 -13.09 58.47 -8.72
C LEU A 4 -12.22 57.51 -7.90
N ALA A 5 -11.04 57.96 -7.47
CA ALA A 5 -10.20 57.18 -6.58
C ALA A 5 -10.86 57.10 -5.20
N PRO A 6 -10.78 55.94 -4.50
CA PRO A 6 -11.34 55.81 -3.15
C PRO A 6 -10.70 56.82 -2.21
N THR A 7 -11.51 57.50 -1.41
CA THR A 7 -11.06 58.48 -0.43
C THR A 7 -10.21 57.80 0.64
N VAL A 8 -9.19 58.51 1.15
CA VAL A 8 -8.16 57.95 2.06
C VAL A 8 -8.78 57.26 3.28
N ALA A 9 -9.90 57.76 3.80
CA ALA A 9 -10.64 57.16 4.90
C ALA A 9 -11.09 55.71 4.61
N GLN A 10 -11.54 55.38 3.39
CA GLN A 10 -11.98 54.03 3.02
C GLN A 10 -10.84 53.01 2.92
N ARG A 11 -9.58 53.45 2.77
CA ARG A 11 -8.43 52.54 2.80
C ARG A 11 -8.12 52.09 4.22
N SER A 12 -8.14 53.02 5.17
CA SER A 12 -7.87 52.72 6.59
C SER A 12 -8.82 51.67 7.16
N THR A 13 -10.12 51.75 6.86
CA THR A 13 -11.11 50.78 7.34
C THR A 13 -10.92 49.39 6.74
N ASN A 14 -10.47 49.30 5.48
CA ASN A 14 -10.23 48.02 4.83
C ASN A 14 -8.95 47.34 5.37
N ASP A 15 -7.90 48.12 5.66
CA ASP A 15 -6.67 47.60 6.25
C ASP A 15 -6.89 47.11 7.70
N GLU A 16 -7.80 47.75 8.44
CA GLU A 16 -8.21 47.32 9.79
C GLU A 16 -9.01 46.01 9.75
N LEU A 17 -10.04 45.91 8.91
CA LEU A 17 -10.82 44.68 8.70
C LEU A 17 -9.96 43.49 8.22
N LEU A 18 -8.95 43.74 7.38
CA LEU A 18 -8.00 42.70 6.97
C LEU A 18 -7.15 42.18 8.14
N ARG A 19 -6.71 43.06 9.05
CA ARG A 19 -5.96 42.66 10.26
C ARG A 19 -6.83 41.88 11.24
N GLU A 20 -8.09 42.28 11.44
CA GLU A 20 -9.05 41.52 12.24
C GLU A 20 -9.30 40.13 11.65
N ALA A 21 -9.50 40.04 10.32
CA ALA A 21 -9.66 38.76 9.63
C ALA A 21 -8.43 37.85 9.75
N GLU A 22 -7.21 38.39 9.61
CA GLU A 22 -5.97 37.65 9.86
C GLU A 22 -5.86 37.17 11.32
N PHE A 23 -6.22 38.00 12.29
CA PHE A 23 -6.20 37.65 13.70
C PHE A 23 -7.18 36.51 14.02
N CYS A 24 -8.43 36.64 13.58
CA CYS A 24 -9.47 35.60 13.71
C CYS A 24 -9.06 34.29 13.02
N SER A 25 -8.40 34.35 11.85
CA SER A 25 -7.89 33.17 11.15
C SER A 25 -6.78 32.45 11.94
N ARG A 26 -5.88 33.22 12.59
CA ARG A 26 -4.82 32.66 13.45
C ARG A 26 -5.40 32.05 14.73
N ASP A 27 -6.35 32.71 15.38
CA ASP A 27 -7.02 32.19 16.57
C ASP A 27 -7.79 30.89 16.28
N ALA A 28 -8.55 30.84 15.18
CA ALA A 28 -9.20 29.62 14.72
C ALA A 28 -8.20 28.49 14.44
N SER A 29 -7.02 28.79 13.87
CA SER A 29 -5.96 27.81 13.63
C SER A 29 -5.32 27.30 14.93
N LEU A 30 -5.19 28.15 15.95
CA LEU A 30 -4.71 27.74 17.28
C LEU A 30 -5.70 26.82 17.98
N ARG A 31 -6.98 27.21 18.07
CA ARG A 31 -8.03 26.36 18.66
C ARG A 31 -8.17 24.99 17.97
N ALA A 32 -8.00 24.95 16.65
CA ALA A 32 -7.98 23.69 15.90
C ALA A 32 -6.78 22.79 16.27
N ARG A 33 -5.61 23.36 16.59
CA ARG A 33 -4.44 22.60 17.07
C ARG A 33 -4.64 22.13 18.51
N GLU A 34 -5.21 22.96 19.37
CA GLU A 34 -5.55 22.60 20.75
C GLU A 34 -6.55 21.43 20.78
N ALA A 35 -7.61 21.47 19.98
CA ALA A 35 -8.56 20.36 19.85
C ALA A 35 -7.89 19.04 19.42
N VAL A 36 -6.92 19.09 18.49
CA VAL A 36 -6.13 17.92 18.06
C VAL A 36 -5.19 17.41 19.17
N LEU A 37 -4.69 18.29 20.05
CA LEU A 37 -3.89 17.88 21.22
C LEU A 37 -4.78 17.22 22.28
N MET A 38 -5.93 17.81 22.61
CA MET A 38 -6.89 17.25 23.56
C MET A 38 -7.38 15.86 23.13
N TYR A 39 -7.61 15.64 21.83
CA TYR A 39 -7.98 14.31 21.30
C TYR A 39 -6.86 13.27 21.49
N LYS A 40 -5.59 13.66 21.29
CA LYS A 40 -4.44 12.78 21.52
C LYS A 40 -4.20 12.48 23.00
N GLU A 41 -4.46 13.44 23.88
CA GLU A 41 -4.38 13.26 25.32
C GLU A 41 -5.46 12.28 25.81
N ALA A 42 -6.69 12.40 25.31
CA ALA A 42 -7.77 11.47 25.59
C ALA A 42 -7.48 10.03 25.08
N ASP A 43 -6.85 9.88 23.91
CA ASP A 43 -6.40 8.58 23.39
C ASP A 43 -5.29 7.96 24.26
N LEU A 44 -4.31 8.77 24.70
CA LEU A 44 -3.25 8.32 25.61
C LEU A 44 -3.80 7.87 26.97
N LEU A 45 -4.70 8.65 27.58
CA LEU A 45 -5.38 8.29 28.83
C LEU A 45 -6.23 7.01 28.67
N SER A 46 -6.91 6.86 27.53
CA SER A 46 -7.66 5.64 27.20
C SER A 46 -6.74 4.42 27.09
N ARG A 47 -5.53 4.59 26.54
CA ARG A 47 -4.52 3.54 26.45
C ARG A 47 -3.90 3.21 27.81
N GLU A 48 -3.63 4.20 28.66
CA GLU A 48 -3.14 3.97 30.02
C GLU A 48 -4.18 3.21 30.86
N ALA A 49 -5.45 3.60 30.80
CA ALA A 49 -6.53 2.89 31.49
C ALA A 49 -6.67 1.42 31.03
N ARG A 50 -6.45 1.12 29.74
CA ARG A 50 -6.39 -0.26 29.23
C ARG A 50 -5.19 -1.05 29.74
N LEU A 51 -4.06 -0.40 30.01
CA LEU A 51 -2.88 -1.05 30.58
C LEU A 51 -3.08 -1.36 32.06
N ARG A 52 -3.60 -0.42 32.86
CA ARG A 52 -3.93 -0.67 34.28
C ARG A 52 -4.90 -1.84 34.44
N ARG A 53 -5.96 -1.94 33.62
CA ARG A 53 -6.88 -3.10 33.59
C ARG A 53 -6.26 -4.42 33.11
N ARG A 54 -5.02 -4.40 32.60
CA ARG A 54 -4.24 -5.63 32.31
C ARG A 54 -3.33 -5.96 33.48
N GLU A 55 -2.72 -4.97 34.11
CA GLU A 55 -1.93 -5.11 35.35
C GLU A 55 -2.82 -5.61 36.49
N GLU A 56 -3.97 -4.98 36.76
CA GLU A 56 -4.94 -5.41 37.78
C GLU A 56 -5.38 -6.87 37.59
N ARG A 57 -5.67 -7.29 36.35
CA ARG A 57 -6.02 -8.69 36.05
C ARG A 57 -4.84 -9.66 36.16
N GLN A 58 -3.61 -9.18 35.98
CA GLN A 58 -2.42 -9.99 36.22
C GLN A 58 -2.19 -10.15 37.74
N ASP A 59 -2.34 -9.09 38.52
CA ASP A 59 -2.25 -9.14 39.99
C ASP A 59 -3.34 -10.05 40.60
N GLU A 60 -4.57 -10.01 40.07
CA GLU A 60 -5.65 -10.94 40.43
C GLU A 60 -5.30 -12.40 40.10
N ALA A 61 -4.73 -12.64 38.90
CA ALA A 61 -4.28 -13.97 38.49
C ALA A 61 -3.14 -14.52 39.36
N GLU A 62 -2.16 -13.68 39.70
CA GLU A 62 -1.03 -14.05 40.57
C GLU A 62 -1.50 -14.33 42.01
N GLN A 63 -2.47 -13.57 42.53
CA GLN A 63 -3.10 -13.85 43.82
C GLN A 63 -3.88 -15.17 43.81
N LEU A 64 -4.68 -15.43 42.77
CA LEU A 64 -5.42 -16.69 42.64
C LEU A 64 -4.47 -17.89 42.57
N ALA A 65 -3.42 -17.82 41.76
CA ALA A 65 -2.39 -18.86 41.64
C ALA A 65 -1.68 -19.16 42.98
N PHE A 66 -1.49 -18.15 43.83
CA PHE A 66 -0.91 -18.32 45.17
C PHE A 66 -1.84 -19.04 46.16
N THR A 67 -3.16 -18.96 45.97
CA THR A 67 -4.15 -19.58 46.88
C THR A 67 -4.36 -21.10 46.69
N GLY A 68 -3.70 -21.73 45.71
CA GLY A 68 -3.60 -23.19 45.63
C GLY A 68 -4.86 -23.92 45.16
N GLY A 69 -5.76 -23.24 44.43
CA GLY A 69 -6.86 -23.89 43.70
C GLY A 69 -6.36 -24.72 42.51
N ASP A 70 -7.17 -25.69 42.08
CA ASP A 70 -6.82 -26.61 40.99
C ASP A 70 -6.71 -25.85 39.64
N ASN A 71 -5.48 -25.66 39.16
CA ASN A 71 -5.14 -24.65 38.13
C ASN A 71 -5.65 -24.94 36.71
N SER A 72 -6.39 -26.03 36.48
CA SER A 72 -6.83 -26.44 35.13
C SER A 72 -7.92 -25.54 34.54
N ALA A 73 -8.89 -25.09 35.34
CA ALA A 73 -10.00 -24.24 34.89
C ALA A 73 -9.59 -22.78 34.60
N PHE A 74 -8.42 -22.35 35.09
CA PHE A 74 -7.97 -20.95 34.95
C PHE A 74 -7.41 -20.65 33.56
N TRP A 75 -6.58 -21.54 33.02
CA TRP A 75 -5.99 -21.36 31.68
C TRP A 75 -7.03 -21.39 30.56
N GLU A 76 -8.13 -22.13 30.74
CA GLU A 76 -9.24 -22.21 29.79
C GLU A 76 -10.06 -20.91 29.72
N SER A 77 -10.06 -20.09 30.78
CA SER A 77 -10.71 -18.76 30.79
C SER A 77 -9.79 -17.62 30.32
N LEU A 78 -8.46 -17.84 30.30
CA LEU A 78 -7.51 -16.85 29.77
C LEU A 78 -7.48 -16.81 28.22
N GLU A 79 -8.04 -17.84 27.57
CA GLU A 79 -8.21 -17.92 26.11
C GLU A 79 -9.56 -17.37 25.61
N ASP A 80 -10.40 -16.82 26.50
CA ASP A 80 -11.67 -16.21 26.09
C ASP A 80 -11.47 -15.08 25.07
N ALA A 81 -12.35 -15.08 24.07
CA ALA A 81 -12.23 -14.31 22.84
C ALA A 81 -12.13 -12.79 23.07
N PRO A 82 -11.53 -12.02 22.13
CA PRO A 82 -11.60 -10.56 22.18
C PRO A 82 -13.05 -10.09 22.27
N SER A 83 -13.38 -9.37 23.35
CA SER A 83 -14.71 -8.81 23.62
C SER A 83 -15.25 -8.04 22.41
N ASP A 84 -16.52 -8.26 22.09
CA ASP A 84 -17.25 -7.61 20.99
C ASP A 84 -17.27 -6.06 21.09
N ASP A 85 -16.91 -5.49 22.25
CA ASP A 85 -16.72 -4.05 22.47
C ASP A 85 -15.67 -3.40 21.53
N GLU A 86 -14.80 -4.18 20.87
CA GLU A 86 -13.86 -3.63 19.87
C GLU A 86 -14.54 -3.18 18.55
N CYS A 87 -15.81 -3.53 18.30
CA CYS A 87 -16.49 -3.22 17.03
C CYS A 87 -17.18 -1.84 16.95
N GLU A 88 -17.68 -1.26 18.05
CA GLU A 88 -18.61 -0.11 17.94
C GLU A 88 -17.94 1.25 17.66
N ILE A 89 -16.68 1.45 18.03
CA ILE A 89 -16.03 2.78 17.95
C ILE A 89 -15.70 3.18 16.49
N ALA A 90 -15.64 2.22 15.56
CA ALA A 90 -15.37 2.49 14.14
C ALA A 90 -16.53 3.16 13.39
N ALA A 91 -17.76 3.13 13.93
CA ALA A 91 -18.96 3.60 13.22
C ALA A 91 -19.24 5.11 13.34
N SER A 92 -18.73 5.78 14.38
CA SER A 92 -19.27 7.07 14.84
C SER A 92 -18.69 8.34 14.18
N ILE A 93 -17.74 8.22 13.24
CA ILE A 93 -17.04 9.39 12.66
C ILE A 93 -17.54 9.77 11.24
N SER A 94 -18.60 9.14 10.73
CA SER A 94 -19.07 9.32 9.34
C SER A 94 -20.55 9.73 9.23
N SER A 95 -20.99 10.73 10.00
CA SER A 95 -22.29 11.37 9.74
C SER A 95 -22.39 12.81 10.29
N THR A 96 -22.09 13.80 9.46
CA THR A 96 -22.68 15.17 9.47
C THR A 96 -22.26 15.87 8.17
N GLY A 97 -23.20 16.52 7.47
CA GLY A 97 -22.89 17.32 6.26
C GLY A 97 -23.80 17.07 5.05
N THR A 98 -25.12 17.10 5.24
CA THR A 98 -26.08 17.07 4.13
C THR A 98 -26.42 18.50 3.72
N GLU A 99 -25.88 18.98 2.59
CA GLU A 99 -26.29 20.26 1.98
C GLU A 99 -27.07 20.05 0.68
N SER A 100 -28.32 20.51 0.74
CA SER A 100 -29.31 20.83 -0.31
C SER A 100 -28.91 20.70 -1.80
N ASP A 101 -29.71 19.91 -2.52
CA ASP A 101 -29.93 20.05 -3.96
C ASP A 101 -30.59 21.40 -4.31
N ILE A 102 -30.11 22.04 -5.38
CA ILE A 102 -30.89 23.06 -6.13
C ILE A 102 -31.05 22.56 -7.56
N THR A 103 -32.29 22.20 -7.90
CA THR A 103 -32.70 21.82 -9.26
C THR A 103 -33.00 23.05 -10.11
N THR A 104 -32.54 23.07 -11.36
CA THR A 104 -33.05 24.01 -12.37
C THR A 104 -33.14 23.35 -13.74
N SER A 105 -34.36 23.28 -14.28
CA SER A 105 -34.69 22.67 -15.57
C SER A 105 -34.83 23.73 -16.68
N THR A 106 -34.28 23.46 -17.87
CA THR A 106 -34.68 24.13 -19.13
C THR A 106 -34.45 23.16 -20.31
N LEU A 107 -35.47 22.52 -20.90
CA LEU A 107 -36.48 22.96 -21.90
C LEU A 107 -36.00 23.00 -23.38
N ASN A 108 -36.76 22.24 -24.19
CA ASN A 108 -36.68 21.93 -25.63
C ASN A 108 -36.55 23.12 -26.62
N THR A 109 -36.25 22.86 -27.91
CA THR A 109 -37.18 22.82 -29.10
C THR A 109 -36.32 22.77 -30.43
N PRO A 110 -36.82 22.86 -31.69
CA PRO A 110 -36.89 21.73 -32.63
C PRO A 110 -36.06 21.84 -33.94
N ALA A 111 -36.16 20.79 -34.78
CA ALA A 111 -35.69 20.73 -36.18
C ALA A 111 -36.78 21.17 -37.21
N PRO A 112 -36.39 21.35 -38.49
CA PRO A 112 -37.27 20.99 -39.61
C PRO A 112 -36.58 20.23 -40.77
N LEU A 113 -37.34 19.89 -41.82
CA LEU A 113 -37.04 18.94 -42.91
C LEU A 113 -36.68 19.70 -44.24
N THR A 114 -36.40 19.14 -45.44
CA THR A 114 -36.69 17.83 -46.11
C THR A 114 -35.61 17.57 -47.24
N PRO A 115 -35.71 16.61 -48.21
CA PRO A 115 -34.60 16.15 -49.09
C PRO A 115 -34.82 16.57 -50.58
N PRO A 116 -34.41 15.86 -51.68
CA PRO A 116 -33.50 14.71 -51.98
C PRO A 116 -32.46 15.07 -53.11
N PRO A 117 -31.80 14.18 -53.93
CA PRO A 117 -31.94 12.72 -54.08
C PRO A 117 -30.71 11.80 -54.33
N ARG A 118 -31.01 10.51 -54.13
CA ARG A 118 -30.57 9.27 -54.84
C ARG A 118 -29.15 8.69 -54.73
N GLU A 119 -29.18 7.45 -54.21
CA GLU A 119 -28.53 6.24 -54.74
C GLU A 119 -27.00 6.16 -54.82
N HIS A 120 -26.39 5.47 -53.84
CA HIS A 120 -25.63 4.25 -54.13
C HIS A 120 -25.80 3.22 -53.02
N ARG A 121 -25.87 1.94 -53.42
CA ARG A 121 -26.15 0.77 -52.57
C ARG A 121 -24.85 0.27 -51.92
N ALA A 122 -24.69 0.47 -50.62
CA ALA A 122 -23.55 -0.04 -49.84
C ALA A 122 -24.02 -0.93 -48.67
N THR A 123 -23.24 -1.98 -48.41
CA THR A 123 -23.49 -3.02 -47.40
C THR A 123 -23.51 -2.42 -45.98
N PRO A 124 -24.43 -2.83 -45.09
CA PRO A 124 -24.48 -2.29 -43.73
C PRO A 124 -23.32 -2.80 -42.87
N LEU A 125 -22.27 -1.99 -42.76
CA LEU A 125 -21.35 -2.09 -41.63
C LEU A 125 -22.14 -1.84 -40.34
N ALA A 126 -22.11 -2.81 -39.43
CA ALA A 126 -22.78 -2.70 -38.15
C ALA A 126 -22.25 -1.46 -37.40
N ARG A 127 -23.14 -0.49 -37.13
CA ARG A 127 -22.82 0.61 -36.22
C ARG A 127 -22.47 0.01 -34.87
N GLY A 128 -21.19 0.08 -34.50
CA GLY A 128 -20.75 -0.19 -33.14
C GLY A 128 -21.58 0.67 -32.19
N LEU A 129 -22.24 0.01 -31.23
CA LEU A 129 -22.92 0.70 -30.15
C LEU A 129 -21.89 1.62 -29.46
N PRO A 130 -22.26 2.85 -29.05
CA PRO A 130 -21.39 3.61 -28.17
C PRO A 130 -21.18 2.76 -26.92
N HIS A 131 -19.93 2.35 -26.67
CA HIS A 131 -19.57 1.68 -25.43
C HIS A 131 -19.80 2.68 -24.30
N THR A 132 -20.97 2.60 -23.67
CA THR A 132 -21.23 3.22 -22.37
C THR A 132 -20.11 2.74 -21.46
N PRO A 133 -19.22 3.63 -20.96
CA PRO A 133 -18.11 3.20 -20.14
C PRO A 133 -18.67 2.43 -18.94
N GLU A 134 -18.21 1.19 -18.79
CA GLU A 134 -18.63 0.33 -17.70
C GLU A 134 -18.40 1.07 -16.39
N ARG A 135 -19.43 1.18 -15.56
CA ARG A 135 -19.41 2.06 -14.39
C ARG A 135 -18.64 1.36 -13.26
N VAL A 136 -17.32 1.22 -13.44
CA VAL A 136 -16.39 0.61 -12.50
C VAL A 136 -16.63 1.21 -11.12
N ASN A 137 -16.91 0.36 -10.14
CA ASN A 137 -17.20 0.80 -8.79
C ASN A 137 -15.92 1.42 -8.20
N PRO A 138 -15.90 2.74 -7.91
CA PRO A 138 -14.65 3.45 -7.56
C PRO A 138 -14.06 3.03 -6.20
N ARG A 139 -14.72 2.10 -5.49
CA ARG A 139 -14.29 1.54 -4.22
C ARG A 139 -13.24 0.45 -4.35
N ASP A 140 -13.16 -0.27 -5.48
CA ASP A 140 -12.28 -1.45 -5.63
C ASP A 140 -11.01 -1.20 -6.48
N THR A 141 -10.90 -0.05 -7.14
CA THR A 141 -9.78 0.26 -8.06
C THR A 141 -8.82 1.30 -7.48
N ARG A 142 -7.51 1.12 -7.70
CA ARG A 142 -6.50 2.10 -7.28
C ARG A 142 -6.50 3.31 -8.21
N VAL A 143 -6.95 4.45 -7.71
CA VAL A 143 -7.13 5.66 -8.52
C VAL A 143 -5.90 6.57 -8.41
N TYR A 144 -5.23 6.85 -9.54
CA TYR A 144 -4.08 7.75 -9.63
C TYR A 144 -4.49 9.08 -10.28
N GLN A 145 -4.24 10.20 -9.61
CA GLN A 145 -4.34 11.53 -10.20
C GLN A 145 -3.04 11.87 -10.93
N VAL A 146 -3.16 12.25 -12.19
CA VAL A 146 -2.03 12.57 -13.07
C VAL A 146 -2.06 14.05 -13.41
N ALA A 147 -0.89 14.69 -13.28
CA ALA A 147 -0.65 16.05 -13.72
C ALA A 147 0.60 16.08 -14.62
N SER A 148 0.38 16.29 -15.91
CA SER A 148 1.39 16.56 -16.95
C SER A 148 1.18 17.98 -17.49
N PRO A 149 2.20 18.62 -18.08
CA PRO A 149 1.98 19.71 -19.03
C PRO A 149 0.89 19.31 -20.05
N GLY A 150 -0.15 20.14 -20.18
CA GLY A 150 -1.29 19.94 -21.08
C GLY A 150 -2.30 18.84 -20.72
N ILE A 151 -2.07 18.01 -19.69
CA ILE A 151 -2.99 16.92 -19.31
C ILE A 151 -3.12 16.87 -17.79
N ARG A 152 -4.33 17.09 -17.27
CA ARG A 152 -4.71 16.77 -15.90
C ARG A 152 -5.87 15.78 -15.95
N GLY A 153 -5.78 14.71 -15.18
CA GLY A 153 -6.78 13.65 -15.24
C GLY A 153 -6.60 12.60 -14.18
N VAL A 154 -7.40 11.55 -14.31
CA VAL A 154 -7.41 10.38 -13.44
C VAL A 154 -7.06 9.16 -14.29
N ALA A 155 -6.22 8.28 -13.76
CA ALA A 155 -5.82 7.03 -14.37
C ALA A 155 -6.11 5.88 -13.39
N GLU A 156 -6.74 4.82 -13.89
CA GLU A 156 -7.15 3.64 -13.10
C GLU A 156 -6.00 2.66 -12.85
N THR A 157 -4.90 2.79 -13.60
CA THR A 157 -3.72 1.93 -13.46
C THR A 157 -2.43 2.75 -13.37
N TRP A 158 -1.44 2.20 -12.67
CA TRP A 158 -0.10 2.80 -12.60
C TRP A 158 0.60 2.80 -13.96
N ALA A 159 0.32 1.83 -14.84
CA ALA A 159 0.89 1.80 -16.19
C ALA A 159 0.39 2.99 -17.03
N THR A 160 -0.92 3.25 -17.01
CA THR A 160 -1.54 4.41 -17.67
C THR A 160 -1.03 5.73 -17.08
N ALA A 161 -0.95 5.82 -15.74
CA ALA A 161 -0.37 6.99 -15.06
C ALA A 161 1.12 7.22 -15.41
N GLY A 162 1.90 6.15 -15.50
CA GLY A 162 3.30 6.16 -15.92
C GLY A 162 3.48 6.62 -17.36
N HIS A 163 2.62 6.16 -18.28
CA HIS A 163 2.64 6.58 -19.68
C HIS A 163 2.33 8.07 -19.86
N TYR A 164 1.43 8.63 -19.06
CA TYR A 164 1.12 10.07 -19.11
C TYR A 164 2.18 10.96 -18.43
N THR A 165 3.03 10.40 -17.56
CA THR A 165 4.06 11.14 -16.83
C THR A 165 5.44 11.03 -17.47
N LEU A 166 5.80 9.87 -17.99
CA LEU A 166 7.10 9.65 -18.64
C LEU A 166 6.99 9.88 -20.15
N PRO A 167 7.95 10.58 -20.80
CA PRO A 167 9.20 11.15 -20.27
C PRO A 167 9.09 12.65 -19.93
N ARG A 168 7.88 13.18 -19.65
CA ARG A 168 7.62 14.64 -19.64
C ARG A 168 8.19 15.31 -18.38
N PRO A 169 9.13 16.27 -18.50
CA PRO A 169 9.65 16.99 -17.34
C PRO A 169 8.54 17.70 -16.55
N GLY A 170 8.56 17.57 -15.22
CA GLY A 170 7.56 18.16 -14.32
C GLY A 170 6.22 17.41 -14.24
N ALA A 171 6.01 16.37 -15.04
CA ALA A 171 4.83 15.54 -14.91
C ALA A 171 4.93 14.60 -13.70
N HIS A 172 3.84 14.40 -12.97
CA HIS A 172 3.78 13.53 -11.80
C HIS A 172 2.42 12.83 -11.67
N ALA A 173 2.43 11.67 -11.01
CA ALA A 173 1.25 10.90 -10.66
C ALA A 173 1.21 10.65 -9.16
N LYS A 174 0.04 10.86 -8.54
CA LYS A 174 -0.21 10.65 -7.12
C LYS A 174 -1.35 9.65 -6.93
N LEU A 175 -1.14 8.62 -6.12
CA LEU A 175 -2.22 7.72 -5.70
C LEU A 175 -3.20 8.49 -4.80
N VAL A 176 -4.48 8.55 -5.19
CA VAL A 176 -5.54 9.28 -4.48
C VAL A 176 -6.41 8.35 -3.65
N SER A 177 -6.79 7.20 -4.22
CA SER A 177 -7.53 6.16 -3.50
C SER A 177 -6.64 4.94 -3.28
N THR A 178 -6.26 4.71 -2.03
CA THR A 178 -5.83 3.38 -1.57
C THR A 178 -7.06 2.64 -1.07
N LEU A 179 -7.22 1.38 -1.49
CA LEU A 179 -8.13 0.44 -0.84
C LEU A 179 -7.88 0.43 0.68
N PRO A 180 -8.94 0.28 1.50
CA PRO A 180 -8.77 -0.04 2.91
C PRO A 180 -7.75 -1.18 3.03
N ARG A 181 -6.69 -0.97 3.81
CA ARG A 181 -5.77 -2.07 4.10
C ARG A 181 -6.55 -3.06 4.94
N THR A 182 -6.80 -4.25 4.40
CA THR A 182 -7.27 -5.36 5.20
C THR A 182 -6.30 -5.53 6.36
N HIS A 183 -6.82 -5.49 7.59
CA HIS A 183 -6.04 -5.83 8.76
C HIS A 183 -5.74 -7.33 8.66
N HIS A 184 -4.56 -7.67 8.14
CA HIS A 184 -4.12 -9.04 8.07
C HIS A 184 -4.09 -9.61 9.49
N ALA A 185 -4.64 -10.81 9.67
CA ALA A 185 -4.53 -11.56 10.91
C ALA A 185 -3.05 -11.63 11.36
N PRO A 186 -2.76 -11.58 12.67
CA PRO A 186 -1.39 -11.55 13.17
C PRO A 186 -0.60 -12.74 12.61
N PHE A 187 0.49 -12.44 11.89
CA PHE A 187 1.36 -13.47 11.33
C PHE A 187 2.13 -14.15 12.46
N LYS A 188 2.13 -15.49 12.47
CA LYS A 188 2.83 -16.31 13.47
C LYS A 188 4.29 -16.58 13.08
N TYR A 189 4.57 -16.62 11.77
CA TYR A 189 5.88 -16.95 11.23
C TYR A 189 6.42 -15.81 10.36
N PHE A 190 7.71 -15.53 10.44
CA PHE A 190 8.37 -14.47 9.69
C PHE A 190 9.59 -15.01 8.94
N ALA A 191 9.58 -14.91 7.61
CA ALA A 191 10.75 -15.17 6.79
C ALA A 191 11.50 -13.85 6.54
N ILE A 192 12.74 -13.75 7.02
CA ILE A 192 13.63 -12.61 6.84
C ILE A 192 14.67 -12.99 5.79
N VAL A 193 14.53 -12.46 4.58
CA VAL A 193 15.44 -12.68 3.45
C VAL A 193 16.64 -11.74 3.53
N LYS A 194 16.41 -10.48 3.90
CA LYS A 194 17.47 -9.49 4.15
C LYS A 194 17.28 -8.83 5.51
N GLY A 195 18.28 -8.98 6.35
CA GLY A 195 18.29 -8.54 7.76
C GLY A 195 19.67 -8.76 8.36
N THR A 196 19.84 -8.44 9.64
CA THR A 196 21.09 -8.76 10.39
C THR A 196 21.31 -10.27 10.49
N TYR A 197 20.23 -11.00 10.77
CA TYR A 197 20.18 -12.45 10.79
C TYR A 197 19.03 -12.91 9.88
N PRO A 198 19.31 -13.27 8.62
CA PRO A 198 18.32 -13.88 7.74
C PRO A 198 17.93 -15.28 8.24
N GLY A 199 16.66 -15.64 8.08
CA GLY A 199 16.13 -16.91 8.57
C GLY A 199 14.61 -16.97 8.60
N VAL A 200 14.07 -18.01 9.23
CA VAL A 200 12.64 -18.15 9.51
C VAL A 200 12.44 -18.19 11.02
N TYR A 201 11.49 -17.40 11.50
CA TYR A 201 11.25 -17.17 12.93
C TYR A 201 9.76 -17.40 13.27
N GLU A 202 9.47 -17.81 14.50
CA GLU A 202 8.12 -17.98 15.07
C GLU A 202 7.98 -17.11 16.32
N GLY A 203 6.86 -16.42 16.47
CA GLY A 203 6.60 -15.52 17.60
C GLY A 203 5.93 -14.22 17.16
N HIS A 204 6.09 -13.15 17.94
CA HIS A 204 5.51 -11.85 17.58
C HIS A 204 6.48 -11.04 16.70
N TRP A 205 5.92 -10.17 15.86
CA TRP A 205 6.73 -9.30 14.99
C TRP A 205 7.75 -8.45 15.78
N PHE A 206 7.38 -8.00 16.99
CA PHE A 206 8.19 -7.11 17.80
C PHE A 206 9.55 -7.73 18.20
N ASP A 207 9.57 -9.03 18.47
CA ASP A 207 10.77 -9.80 18.84
C ASP A 207 11.82 -9.80 17.70
N TYR A 208 11.32 -9.76 16.46
CA TYR A 208 12.12 -9.85 15.24
C TYR A 208 12.26 -8.51 14.51
N GLU A 209 11.57 -7.45 14.93
CA GLU A 209 11.68 -6.11 14.33
C GLU A 209 13.14 -5.64 14.34
N MET A 210 13.87 -5.91 15.44
CA MET A 210 15.30 -5.59 15.60
C MET A 210 16.20 -6.22 14.52
N LEU A 211 15.77 -7.29 13.86
CA LEU A 211 16.54 -7.96 12.79
C LEU A 211 16.46 -7.22 11.45
N VAL A 212 15.46 -6.35 11.28
CA VAL A 212 15.22 -5.55 10.06
C VAL A 212 15.31 -4.04 10.30
N ARG A 213 15.08 -3.60 11.53
CA ARG A 213 15.08 -2.18 11.91
C ARG A 213 16.49 -1.62 11.76
N LYS A 214 16.60 -0.48 11.07
CA LYS A 214 17.86 0.14 10.62
C LYS A 214 18.69 -0.67 9.60
N VAL A 215 18.22 -1.84 9.12
CA VAL A 215 18.87 -2.54 8.01
C VAL A 215 18.42 -1.89 6.68
N PRO A 216 19.34 -1.32 5.88
CA PRO A 216 18.99 -0.69 4.61
C PRO A 216 18.45 -1.76 3.65
N HIS A 217 17.26 -1.52 3.10
CA HIS A 217 16.58 -2.44 2.19
C HIS A 217 16.31 -3.84 2.79
N ALA A 218 16.03 -3.90 4.09
CA ALA A 218 15.52 -5.12 4.72
C ALA A 218 14.32 -5.69 3.94
N ASN A 219 14.25 -7.02 3.88
CA ASN A 219 13.26 -7.75 3.10
C ASN A 219 12.76 -8.93 3.93
N TYR A 220 11.49 -8.87 4.32
CA TYR A 220 10.84 -9.85 5.18
C TYR A 220 9.37 -10.01 4.80
N LYS A 221 8.77 -11.15 5.17
CA LYS A 221 7.33 -11.39 5.01
C LYS A 221 6.80 -12.23 6.17
N GLY A 222 5.63 -11.86 6.69
CA GLY A 222 4.86 -12.66 7.64
C GLY A 222 3.98 -13.69 6.94
N PHE A 223 3.79 -14.84 7.59
CA PHE A 223 2.99 -15.98 7.14
C PHE A 223 2.18 -16.56 8.31
N GLN A 224 1.07 -17.21 7.98
CA GLN A 224 0.25 -17.91 8.97
C GLN A 224 0.76 -19.34 9.22
N LYS A 225 1.37 -19.99 8.21
CA LYS A 225 1.92 -21.36 8.31
C LYS A 225 3.44 -21.37 8.24
N LEU A 226 4.06 -22.29 8.97
CA LEU A 226 5.51 -22.47 8.99
C LEU A 226 6.06 -22.89 7.61
N ASP A 227 5.39 -23.81 6.93
CA ASP A 227 5.87 -24.36 5.65
C ASP A 227 5.87 -23.31 4.54
N GLU A 228 4.89 -22.39 4.55
CA GLU A 228 4.85 -21.24 3.64
C GLU A 228 6.03 -20.28 3.89
N ALA A 229 6.38 -20.03 5.16
CA ALA A 229 7.52 -19.21 5.53
C ALA A 229 8.86 -19.87 5.15
N LYS A 230 9.01 -21.17 5.43
CA LYS A 230 10.16 -21.99 5.02
C LYS A 230 10.34 -21.96 3.51
N ALA A 231 9.30 -22.25 2.74
CA ALA A 231 9.40 -22.32 1.29
C ALA A 231 9.66 -20.95 0.66
N ALA A 232 9.09 -19.87 1.19
CA ALA A 232 9.42 -18.51 0.76
C ALA A 232 10.89 -18.12 1.04
N PHE A 233 11.43 -18.50 2.21
CA PHE A 233 12.84 -18.27 2.54
C PHE A 233 13.77 -19.09 1.65
N LEU A 234 13.47 -20.37 1.44
CA LEU A 234 14.29 -21.27 0.64
C LEU A 234 14.25 -20.92 -0.85
N ALA A 235 13.11 -20.49 -1.38
CA ALA A 235 13.03 -19.89 -2.72
C ALA A 235 13.92 -18.63 -2.85
N ALA A 236 13.95 -17.78 -1.81
CA ALA A 236 14.83 -16.62 -1.78
C ALA A 236 16.32 -17.02 -1.72
N TYR A 237 16.65 -18.08 -0.98
CA TYR A 237 18.00 -18.63 -0.86
C TYR A 237 18.50 -19.17 -2.20
N VAL A 238 17.72 -20.02 -2.87
CA VAL A 238 18.02 -20.56 -4.21
C VAL A 238 18.19 -19.44 -5.25
N LEU A 239 17.40 -18.37 -5.15
CA LEU A 239 17.52 -17.19 -6.02
C LEU A 239 18.72 -16.28 -5.71
N GLY A 240 19.54 -16.59 -4.70
CA GLY A 240 20.68 -15.78 -4.26
C GLY A 240 20.26 -14.41 -3.68
N LEU A 241 19.05 -14.32 -3.12
CA LEU A 241 18.49 -13.08 -2.56
C LEU A 241 18.70 -12.94 -1.05
N VAL A 242 19.04 -14.03 -0.36
CA VAL A 242 19.32 -14.04 1.08
C VAL A 242 20.64 -13.33 1.34
N VAL A 243 20.61 -12.23 2.10
CA VAL A 243 21.79 -11.42 2.42
C VAL A 243 21.75 -11.02 3.89
N ALA A 244 22.77 -11.44 4.65
CA ALA A 244 23.05 -10.90 5.97
C ALA A 244 23.67 -9.51 5.81
N ILE A 245 23.02 -8.49 6.37
CA ILE A 245 23.44 -7.09 6.30
C ILE A 245 23.66 -6.61 7.72
N PRO A 246 24.89 -6.20 8.12
CA PRO A 246 25.13 -5.67 9.46
C PRO A 246 24.27 -4.41 9.68
N ALA A 247 23.71 -4.25 10.87
CA ALA A 247 23.01 -3.02 11.24
C ALA A 247 23.98 -1.84 11.18
N ARG A 248 23.49 -0.66 10.82
CA ARG A 248 24.31 0.56 10.72
C ARG A 248 25.01 0.98 12.02
N ASP A 249 24.51 0.49 13.15
CA ASP A 249 25.03 0.75 14.50
C ASP A 249 25.54 -0.56 15.14
N SER A 250 26.26 -1.40 14.37
CA SER A 250 26.62 -2.78 14.73
C SER A 250 27.35 -2.93 16.06
N ASP A 251 28.09 -1.90 16.48
CA ASP A 251 28.90 -1.89 17.69
C ASP A 251 28.06 -1.94 18.98
N ASN A 252 26.75 -1.67 18.87
CA ASN A 252 25.75 -1.82 19.93
C ASN A 252 24.63 -2.81 19.56
N LEU A 253 24.88 -3.75 18.65
CA LEU A 253 23.98 -4.90 18.53
C LEU A 253 24.04 -5.70 19.83
N GLY A 254 22.91 -5.70 20.55
CA GLY A 254 22.73 -6.49 21.77
C GLY A 254 22.90 -8.00 21.54
N PRO A 255 22.68 -8.82 22.58
CA PRO A 255 22.84 -10.27 22.48
C PRO A 255 22.11 -10.83 21.26
N ARG A 256 22.74 -11.83 20.62
CA ARG A 256 22.19 -12.64 19.53
C ARG A 256 20.70 -12.94 19.81
N PRO A 257 19.79 -12.83 18.81
CA PRO A 257 18.36 -13.00 19.03
C PRO A 257 18.06 -14.25 19.87
N PRO A 258 17.17 -14.13 20.89
CA PRO A 258 16.96 -15.18 21.88
C PRO A 258 16.44 -16.49 21.26
N THR A 259 15.65 -16.38 20.19
CA THR A 259 15.15 -17.50 19.41
C THR A 259 16.08 -17.80 18.24
N ALA A 260 16.55 -19.05 18.15
CA ALA A 260 17.25 -19.54 16.96
C ALA A 260 16.31 -19.55 15.74
N SER A 261 16.83 -19.31 14.54
CA SER A 261 16.07 -19.49 13.30
C SER A 261 15.69 -20.97 13.15
N ILE A 262 14.44 -21.22 12.75
CA ILE A 262 13.87 -22.55 12.51
C ILE A 262 14.51 -23.21 11.28
N VAL A 263 15.04 -22.40 10.36
CA VAL A 263 15.82 -22.84 9.20
C VAL A 263 17.28 -22.46 9.42
N SER A 264 18.17 -23.45 9.41
CA SER A 264 19.61 -23.25 9.43
C SER A 264 20.07 -22.45 8.23
N THR A 265 21.09 -21.61 8.41
CA THR A 265 21.77 -20.90 7.32
C THR A 265 23.25 -21.31 7.30
N PRO A 266 23.74 -22.02 6.25
CA PRO A 266 23.00 -22.48 5.07
C PRO A 266 21.97 -23.60 5.38
N PRO A 267 20.85 -23.68 4.63
CA PRO A 267 19.89 -24.77 4.72
C PRO A 267 20.42 -26.07 4.10
N SER A 268 19.83 -27.22 4.45
CA SER A 268 20.18 -28.50 3.82
C SER A 268 19.70 -28.56 2.36
N GLU A 269 20.36 -29.37 1.54
CA GLU A 269 19.90 -29.66 0.17
C GLU A 269 18.52 -30.33 0.18
N ASP A 270 18.27 -31.22 1.14
CA ASP A 270 16.97 -31.86 1.35
C ASP A 270 15.86 -30.85 1.68
N ASP A 271 16.16 -29.83 2.52
CA ASP A 271 15.21 -28.76 2.85
C ASP A 271 14.82 -27.98 1.60
N VAL A 272 15.80 -27.67 0.74
CA VAL A 272 15.60 -26.96 -0.53
C VAL A 272 14.71 -27.78 -1.47
N LEU A 273 14.99 -29.08 -1.65
CA LEU A 273 14.22 -29.96 -2.53
C LEU A 273 12.78 -30.17 -2.01
N ALA A 274 12.61 -30.35 -0.70
CA ALA A 274 11.29 -30.46 -0.07
C ALA A 274 10.48 -29.18 -0.25
N ALA A 275 11.08 -28.03 0.03
CA ALA A 275 10.42 -26.72 -0.10
C ALA A 275 10.00 -26.40 -1.53
N LEU A 276 10.88 -26.65 -2.52
CA LEU A 276 10.57 -26.44 -3.93
C LEU A 276 9.37 -27.28 -4.40
N SER A 277 9.28 -28.52 -3.91
CA SER A 277 8.14 -29.42 -4.16
C SER A 277 6.84 -28.86 -3.56
N SER A 278 6.90 -28.39 -2.30
CA SER A 278 5.75 -27.83 -1.57
C SER A 278 5.25 -26.49 -2.12
N THR A 279 6.11 -25.63 -2.70
CA THR A 279 5.70 -24.33 -3.28
C THR A 279 4.75 -24.42 -4.47
N SER A 280 4.50 -25.62 -5.01
CA SER A 280 3.77 -25.80 -6.26
C SER A 280 2.24 -25.64 -6.15
N GLN A 281 1.64 -25.64 -4.95
CA GLN A 281 0.17 -25.82 -4.81
C GLN A 281 -0.62 -24.81 -3.96
N THR A 282 -0.05 -24.17 -2.94
CA THR A 282 -0.89 -23.72 -1.78
C THR A 282 -0.66 -22.29 -1.28
N SER A 283 -1.00 -21.29 -2.09
CA SER A 283 -1.46 -19.99 -1.55
C SER A 283 -2.39 -19.30 -2.56
N PRO A 284 -3.70 -19.20 -2.28
CA PRO A 284 -4.69 -18.69 -3.24
C PRO A 284 -4.58 -17.18 -3.53
N GLU A 285 -3.77 -16.44 -2.76
CA GLU A 285 -3.46 -15.02 -2.98
C GLU A 285 -2.12 -14.81 -3.70
N SER A 286 -1.49 -15.87 -4.23
CA SER A 286 -0.18 -15.83 -4.91
C SER A 286 -0.25 -15.13 -6.27
N ALA A 287 -0.39 -13.81 -6.23
CA ALA A 287 -0.22 -12.99 -7.41
C ALA A 287 1.22 -13.11 -7.96
N TRP A 288 1.31 -13.37 -9.25
CA TRP A 288 2.57 -13.51 -9.98
C TRP A 288 3.04 -12.14 -10.47
N TYR A 289 4.35 -11.91 -10.43
CA TYR A 289 4.95 -10.65 -10.84
C TYR A 289 5.94 -10.92 -11.97
N VAL A 290 5.74 -10.28 -13.11
CA VAL A 290 6.65 -10.31 -14.24
C VAL A 290 7.51 -9.06 -14.21
N VAL A 291 8.83 -9.22 -14.25
CA VAL A 291 9.80 -8.13 -14.46
C VAL A 291 10.22 -8.18 -15.92
N PHE A 292 9.82 -7.19 -16.70
CA PHE A 292 10.24 -7.06 -18.09
C PHE A 292 11.59 -6.34 -18.17
N LYS A 293 11.75 -5.25 -17.40
CA LYS A 293 13.01 -4.51 -17.30
C LYS A 293 13.45 -4.39 -15.84
N GLY A 294 14.69 -4.77 -15.54
CA GLY A 294 15.22 -4.77 -14.17
C GLY A 294 16.56 -5.51 -14.07
N ILE A 295 17.09 -5.68 -12.85
CA ILE A 295 18.39 -6.34 -12.61
C ILE A 295 18.37 -7.79 -13.12
N ARG A 296 17.26 -8.49 -12.92
CA ARG A 296 16.98 -9.81 -13.52
C ARG A 296 15.53 -9.81 -14.01
N PRO A 297 15.28 -9.68 -15.31
CA PRO A 297 13.96 -9.93 -15.88
C PRO A 297 13.55 -11.40 -15.68
N GLY A 298 12.26 -11.64 -15.55
CA GLY A 298 11.72 -12.97 -15.29
C GLY A 298 10.36 -12.94 -14.60
N ILE A 299 9.92 -14.11 -14.14
CA ILE A 299 8.61 -14.32 -13.50
C ILE A 299 8.84 -14.76 -12.05
N TYR A 300 8.13 -14.14 -11.10
CA TYR A 300 8.35 -14.31 -9.66
C TYR A 300 7.03 -14.46 -8.91
N GLN A 301 6.98 -15.35 -7.93
CA GLN A 301 5.79 -15.60 -7.08
C GLN A 301 5.51 -14.53 -6.02
N SER A 302 6.45 -13.59 -5.80
CA SER A 302 6.35 -12.64 -4.69
C SER A 302 6.91 -11.27 -5.04
N TRP A 303 6.17 -10.23 -4.65
CA TRP A 303 6.59 -8.84 -4.75
C TRP A 303 7.92 -8.58 -4.03
N ASN A 304 8.18 -9.28 -2.92
CA ASN A 304 9.41 -9.13 -2.16
C ASN A 304 10.65 -9.38 -3.02
N PHE A 305 10.64 -10.42 -3.86
CA PHE A 305 11.75 -10.72 -4.78
C PHE A 305 11.86 -9.67 -5.87
N VAL A 306 10.73 -9.27 -6.47
CA VAL A 306 10.69 -8.25 -7.52
C VAL A 306 11.17 -6.89 -7.03
N SER A 307 10.82 -6.50 -5.80
CA SER A 307 11.17 -5.21 -5.24
C SER A 307 12.68 -4.95 -5.26
N ASP A 308 13.49 -5.98 -5.00
CA ASP A 308 14.96 -5.91 -5.05
C ASP A 308 15.53 -5.86 -6.48
N LEU A 309 14.77 -6.31 -7.48
CA LEU A 309 15.16 -6.34 -8.89
C LEU A 309 14.77 -5.06 -9.66
N VAL A 310 13.89 -4.24 -9.09
CA VAL A 310 13.40 -2.98 -9.70
C VAL A 310 13.74 -1.73 -8.89
N ARG A 311 13.96 -1.84 -7.57
CA ARG A 311 14.33 -0.71 -6.71
C ARG A 311 15.71 -0.18 -7.09
N GLY A 312 15.83 1.14 -7.24
CA GLY A 312 17.08 1.80 -7.63
C GLY A 312 17.45 1.68 -9.10
N VAL A 313 16.61 1.02 -9.92
CA VAL A 313 16.79 0.91 -11.37
C VAL A 313 15.82 1.87 -12.06
N SER A 314 16.35 2.99 -12.57
CA SER A 314 15.59 3.86 -13.47
C SER A 314 15.10 3.06 -14.68
N THR A 315 13.85 3.29 -15.10
CA THR A 315 13.17 2.60 -16.22
C THR A 315 12.85 1.10 -16.03
N ALA A 316 12.99 0.56 -14.81
CA ALA A 316 12.48 -0.78 -14.52
C ALA A 316 10.95 -0.87 -14.71
N THR A 317 10.49 -1.95 -15.35
CA THR A 317 9.06 -2.20 -15.63
C THR A 317 8.67 -3.59 -15.17
N TYR A 318 7.55 -3.66 -14.48
CA TYR A 318 6.98 -4.89 -13.95
C TYR A 318 5.45 -4.84 -13.96
N GLN A 319 4.81 -6.01 -13.97
CA GLN A 319 3.36 -6.13 -13.91
C GLN A 319 2.94 -7.31 -13.03
N ARG A 320 1.83 -7.15 -12.30
CA ARG A 320 1.19 -8.17 -11.48
C ARG A 320 0.11 -8.89 -12.31
N PHE A 321 0.04 -10.21 -12.14
CA PHE A 321 -0.93 -11.11 -12.75
C PHE A 321 -1.52 -12.04 -11.67
N GLU A 322 -2.70 -12.57 -11.90
CA GLU A 322 -3.37 -13.49 -10.97
C GLU A 322 -2.99 -14.96 -11.21
N SER A 323 -2.71 -15.31 -12.48
CA SER A 323 -2.30 -16.66 -12.89
C SER A 323 -0.84 -16.68 -13.40
N HIS A 324 -0.15 -17.78 -13.10
CA HIS A 324 1.18 -18.08 -13.64
C HIS A 324 1.19 -18.13 -15.16
N ASP A 325 0.17 -18.72 -15.78
CA ASP A 325 0.11 -18.86 -17.24
C ASP A 325 -0.12 -17.50 -17.93
N ALA A 326 -0.88 -16.60 -17.29
CA ALA A 326 -1.03 -15.22 -17.75
C ALA A 326 0.30 -14.46 -17.66
N ALA A 327 1.03 -14.60 -16.53
CA ALA A 327 2.37 -14.04 -16.36
C ALA A 327 3.36 -14.58 -17.42
N LYS A 328 3.31 -15.89 -17.70
CA LYS A 328 4.16 -16.58 -18.68
C LYS A 328 3.83 -16.19 -20.12
N ALA A 329 2.56 -16.01 -20.45
CA ALA A 329 2.12 -15.50 -21.75
C ALA A 329 2.58 -14.05 -21.95
N ALA A 330 2.44 -13.19 -20.94
CA ALA A 330 2.88 -11.80 -20.97
C ALA A 330 4.41 -11.68 -21.12
N PHE A 331 5.19 -12.46 -20.37
CA PHE A 331 6.65 -12.46 -20.50
C PHE A 331 7.10 -12.89 -21.91
N ARG A 332 6.55 -13.99 -22.44
CA ARG A 332 6.81 -14.46 -23.83
C ARG A 332 6.35 -13.49 -24.92
N HIS A 333 5.38 -12.62 -24.62
CA HIS A 333 4.99 -11.55 -25.52
C HIS A 333 6.05 -10.43 -25.52
N ALA A 334 6.45 -9.97 -24.34
CA ALA A 334 7.51 -8.97 -24.19
C ALA A 334 8.87 -9.43 -24.74
N GLU A 335 9.23 -10.72 -24.60
CA GLU A 335 10.43 -11.31 -25.22
C GLU A 335 10.42 -11.18 -26.75
N ARG A 336 9.29 -11.55 -27.39
CA ARG A 336 9.14 -11.44 -28.85
C ARG A 336 9.17 -10.01 -29.37
N ASN A 337 8.76 -9.05 -28.55
CA ASN A 337 8.80 -7.62 -28.88
C ASN A 337 10.16 -6.95 -28.57
N GLY A 338 11.11 -7.66 -27.97
CA GLY A 338 12.38 -7.07 -27.51
C GLY A 338 12.22 -6.10 -26.32
N GLU A 339 11.10 -6.18 -25.59
CA GLU A 339 10.81 -5.34 -24.43
C GLU A 339 11.55 -5.81 -23.16
N VAL A 340 12.01 -7.06 -23.13
CA VAL A 340 12.73 -7.65 -21.99
C VAL A 340 14.18 -7.19 -21.98
N GLN A 341 14.61 -6.53 -20.90
CA GLN A 341 15.92 -5.90 -20.82
C GLN A 341 16.57 -6.03 -19.44
N VAL A 342 17.78 -6.62 -19.40
CA VAL A 342 18.64 -6.64 -18.22
C VAL A 342 19.23 -5.24 -18.01
N LEU A 343 18.96 -4.64 -16.86
CA LEU A 343 19.44 -3.31 -16.47
C LEU A 343 20.47 -3.41 -15.34
N ARG A 344 21.51 -2.58 -15.38
CA ARG A 344 22.53 -2.52 -14.31
C ARG A 344 22.15 -1.48 -13.26
N THR A 345 22.29 -1.84 -11.99
CA THR A 345 22.09 -0.93 -10.85
C THR A 345 23.03 0.27 -10.96
N GLY A 346 22.52 1.48 -10.71
CA GLY A 346 23.31 2.72 -10.74
C GLY A 346 23.58 3.31 -12.13
N GLN A 347 23.19 2.65 -13.23
CA GLN A 347 23.18 3.28 -14.56
C GLN A 347 21.83 3.98 -14.79
N SER A 348 21.79 5.30 -14.59
CA SER A 348 20.65 6.12 -15.00
C SER A 348 20.61 6.21 -16.53
N TYR A 349 19.76 5.40 -17.16
CA TYR A 349 19.53 5.46 -18.61
C TYR A 349 18.72 6.71 -18.96
N VAL A 350 19.42 7.85 -19.07
CA VAL A 350 19.00 8.91 -19.99
C VAL A 350 19.09 8.28 -21.38
N ILE A 351 17.93 7.99 -21.97
CA ILE A 351 17.89 7.52 -23.35
C ILE A 351 18.49 8.64 -24.19
N ALA A 352 19.64 8.39 -24.80
CA ALA A 352 20.19 9.29 -25.80
C ALA A 352 19.20 9.27 -26.99
N THR A 353 18.37 10.31 -27.07
CA THR A 353 17.55 10.57 -28.25
C THR A 353 18.50 10.73 -29.44
N PRO A 354 18.33 9.93 -30.51
CA PRO A 354 19.16 10.03 -31.71
C PRO A 354 18.89 11.32 -32.49
#